data_AF-A0A1G4I2Y8-F1
#
_entry.id   AF-A0A1G4I2Y8-F1
#
_cell.length_a   1.000
_cell.length_b   1.000
_cell.length_c   1.000
_cell.angle_alpha   90.00
_cell.angle_beta   90.00
_cell.angle_gamma   90.00
#
_symmetry.space_group_name_H-M   'P 1'
#
loop_
_entity.id
_entity.type
_entity.pdbx_description
1 polymer ?
#
loop_
_entity_poly.entity_id
_entity_poly.type
_entity_poly.pdbx_seq_one_letter_code
_entity_poly.pdbx_strand_id
1 'polypeptide(L)'
;MSGLAKYLPGATNLLSKSGEVSLGSLVGKTVFLYFSASWCPPCRGFTPVLAEFYEKHHVAKNFEVVLISWDENESDFHDYYGKMPWLALPFDQRSTVSELGKTFGVESIPTLITINADTGAIIGTQARTRVIEDPDGANFPWPN
;
A
#
# COMPACT_ATOMS: atom_id res chain seq x y z
N MET A 1 19.02 5.55 2.78
CA MET A 1 17.84 5.05 3.51
C MET A 1 16.60 5.53 2.77
N SER A 2 15.52 4.74 2.70
CA SER A 2 14.27 5.17 2.08
C SER A 2 13.64 6.32 2.86
N GLY A 3 13.02 7.28 2.15
CA GLY A 3 12.20 8.34 2.74
C GLY A 3 10.96 7.82 3.45
N LEU A 4 10.56 6.57 3.22
CA LEU A 4 9.51 5.89 3.98
C LEU A 4 9.86 5.69 5.46
N ALA A 5 11.14 5.76 5.83
CA ALA A 5 11.57 5.71 7.23
C ALA A 5 11.02 6.87 8.08
N LYS A 6 10.48 7.92 7.43
CA LYS A 6 9.72 8.99 8.11
C LYS A 6 8.39 8.49 8.69
N TYR A 7 7.79 7.50 8.05
CA TYR A 7 6.45 6.99 8.33
C TYR A 7 6.46 5.60 8.98
N LEU A 8 7.49 4.83 8.65
CA LEU A 8 7.69 3.48 9.17
C LEU A 8 8.95 3.50 10.04
N PRO A 9 8.88 3.06 11.31
CA PRO A 9 10.05 3.04 12.17
C PRO A 9 11.21 2.26 11.51
N GLY A 10 12.44 2.72 11.71
CA GLY A 10 13.62 2.23 10.97
C GLY A 10 13.95 0.73 11.11
N ALA A 11 13.27 -0.01 11.99
CA ALA A 11 13.39 -1.46 12.16
C ALA A 11 12.24 -2.25 11.50
N THR A 12 11.32 -1.58 10.81
CA THR A 12 10.17 -2.25 10.19
C THR A 12 10.60 -2.99 8.92
N ASN A 13 10.58 -4.31 8.99
CA ASN A 13 10.55 -5.16 7.80
C ASN A 13 9.10 -5.32 7.33
N LEU A 14 8.92 -5.30 6.01
CA LEU A 14 7.63 -5.57 5.38
C LEU A 14 7.51 -7.06 5.10
N LEU A 15 6.28 -7.58 5.13
CA LEU A 15 5.98 -8.95 4.74
C LEU A 15 5.88 -9.02 3.22
N SER A 16 6.53 -10.03 2.64
CA SER A 16 6.33 -10.50 1.27
C SER A 16 5.94 -11.98 1.28
N LYS A 17 5.55 -12.51 0.12
CA LYS A 17 5.26 -13.93 -0.05
C LYS A 17 6.48 -14.84 0.13
N SER A 18 7.70 -14.31 0.01
CA SER A 18 8.96 -15.03 0.16
C SER A 18 9.66 -14.75 1.50
N GLY A 19 9.03 -14.01 2.41
CA GLY A 19 9.59 -13.64 3.71
C GLY A 19 9.66 -12.13 3.92
N GLU A 20 10.54 -11.68 4.80
CA GLU A 20 10.67 -10.27 5.15
C GLU A 20 11.53 -9.49 4.14
N VAL A 21 11.13 -8.25 3.86
CA VAL A 21 11.86 -7.31 3.00
C VAL A 21 12.07 -5.99 3.71
N SER A 22 13.30 -5.49 3.65
CA SER A 22 13.63 -4.17 4.21
C SER A 22 13.07 -3.03 3.35
N LEU A 23 12.84 -1.88 3.98
CA LEU A 23 12.46 -0.63 3.28
C LEU A 23 13.49 -0.18 2.25
N GLY A 24 14.75 -0.62 2.38
CA GLY A 24 15.80 -0.34 1.39
C GLY A 24 15.50 -0.89 0.01
N SER A 25 14.71 -1.97 -0.09
CA SER A 25 14.29 -2.56 -1.37
C SER A 25 13.29 -1.70 -2.16
N LEU A 26 12.72 -0.68 -1.52
CA LEU A 26 11.74 0.23 -2.11
C LEU A 26 12.35 1.54 -2.64
N VAL A 27 13.64 1.78 -2.37
CA VAL A 27 14.37 2.97 -2.86
C VAL A 27 14.27 3.04 -4.39
N GLY A 28 14.00 4.23 -4.92
CA GLY A 28 13.78 4.51 -6.34
C GLY A 28 12.37 4.18 -6.86
N LYS A 29 11.49 3.58 -6.05
CA LYS A 29 10.13 3.22 -6.47
C LYS A 29 9.10 4.28 -6.09
N THR A 30 7.97 4.26 -6.81
CA THR A 30 6.71 4.80 -6.28
C THR A 30 6.08 3.77 -5.35
N VAL A 31 5.58 4.17 -4.20
CA VAL A 31 4.95 3.25 -3.24
C VAL A 31 3.52 3.66 -2.97
N PHE A 32 2.61 2.72 -3.14
CA PHE A 32 1.22 2.87 -2.73
C PHE A 32 1.02 2.31 -1.32
N LEU A 33 0.61 3.15 -0.39
CA LEU A 33 0.11 2.71 0.91
C LEU A 33 -1.38 2.40 0.76
N TYR A 34 -1.72 1.12 0.83
CA TYR A 34 -3.08 0.63 0.63
C TYR A 34 -3.77 0.37 1.96
N PHE A 35 -4.64 1.28 2.38
CA PHE A 35 -5.45 1.15 3.59
C PHE A 35 -6.70 0.35 3.28
N SER A 36 -6.84 -0.81 3.93
CA SER A 36 -7.88 -1.78 3.59
C SER A 36 -8.14 -2.79 4.70
N ALA A 37 -9.25 -3.52 4.62
CA ALA A 37 -9.57 -4.61 5.54
C ALA A 37 -10.45 -5.66 4.89
N SER A 38 -10.39 -6.89 5.41
CA SER A 38 -11.16 -8.04 4.93
C SER A 38 -12.67 -7.84 5.14
N TRP A 39 -13.07 -7.24 6.26
CA TRP A 39 -14.46 -7.04 6.66
C TRP A 39 -15.15 -5.95 5.82
N CYS A 40 -14.39 -5.06 5.18
CA CYS A 40 -14.86 -3.93 4.39
C CYS A 40 -15.38 -4.38 2.99
N PRO A 41 -16.69 -4.28 2.70
CA PRO A 41 -17.24 -4.67 1.40
C PRO A 41 -16.66 -3.94 0.18
N PRO A 42 -16.53 -2.59 0.15
CA PRO A 42 -15.94 -1.91 -1.01
C PRO A 42 -14.47 -2.25 -1.20
N CYS A 43 -13.76 -2.60 -0.13
CA CYS A 43 -12.38 -3.05 -0.17
C CYS A 43 -12.25 -4.39 -0.90
N ARG A 44 -13.14 -5.36 -0.60
CA ARG A 44 -13.17 -6.65 -1.29
C ARG A 44 -13.45 -6.51 -2.79
N GLY A 45 -14.22 -5.50 -3.19
CA GLY A 45 -14.45 -5.18 -4.61
C GLY A 45 -13.26 -4.50 -5.29
N PHE A 46 -12.52 -3.64 -4.57
CA PHE A 46 -11.40 -2.89 -5.14
C PHE A 46 -10.08 -3.68 -5.19
N THR A 47 -9.78 -4.52 -4.20
CA THR A 47 -8.55 -5.32 -4.17
C THR A 47 -8.27 -6.12 -5.46
N PRO A 48 -9.22 -6.85 -6.07
CA PRO A 48 -8.93 -7.56 -7.33
C PRO A 48 -8.61 -6.61 -8.48
N VAL A 49 -9.23 -5.44 -8.54
CA VAL A 49 -8.94 -4.41 -9.56
C VAL A 49 -7.51 -3.88 -9.38
N LEU A 50 -7.11 -3.60 -8.13
CA LEU A 50 -5.76 -3.17 -7.82
C LEU A 50 -4.73 -4.28 -8.09
N ALA A 51 -5.06 -5.56 -7.81
CA ALA A 51 -4.21 -6.70 -8.10
C ALA A 51 -3.95 -6.85 -9.60
N GLU A 52 -5.00 -6.72 -10.43
CA GLU A 52 -4.85 -6.74 -11.89
C GLU A 52 -3.98 -5.58 -12.40
N PHE A 53 -4.19 -4.37 -11.87
CA PHE A 53 -3.36 -3.21 -12.20
C PHE A 53 -1.88 -3.44 -11.79
N TYR A 54 -1.66 -3.99 -10.60
CA TYR A 54 -0.33 -4.32 -10.09
C TYR A 54 0.37 -5.31 -11.03
N GLU A 55 -0.25 -6.45 -11.32
CA GLU A 55 0.33 -7.50 -12.17
C GLU A 55 0.72 -6.97 -13.56
N LYS A 56 -0.10 -6.09 -14.15
CA LYS A 56 0.16 -5.49 -15.45
C LYS A 56 1.30 -4.46 -15.44
N HIS A 57 1.40 -3.65 -14.39
CA HIS A 57 2.14 -2.38 -14.48
C HIS A 57 3.30 -2.21 -13.49
N HIS A 58 3.36 -2.95 -12.38
CA HIS A 58 4.30 -2.66 -11.28
C HIS A 58 5.77 -2.69 -11.71
N VAL A 59 6.16 -3.64 -12.57
CA VAL A 59 7.52 -3.73 -13.12
C VAL A 59 7.80 -2.56 -14.07
N ALA A 60 6.94 -2.33 -15.06
CA ALA A 60 7.16 -1.33 -16.11
C ALA A 60 7.08 0.11 -15.60
N LYS A 61 6.20 0.37 -14.62
CA LYS A 61 6.01 1.68 -13.98
C LYS A 61 6.80 1.84 -12.67
N ASN A 62 7.61 0.84 -12.32
CA ASN A 62 8.50 0.81 -11.15
C ASN A 62 7.82 1.26 -9.84
N PHE A 63 6.74 0.57 -9.46
CA PHE A 63 6.05 0.82 -8.20
C PHE A 63 5.86 -0.44 -7.37
N GLU A 64 5.52 -0.24 -6.10
CA GLU A 64 5.18 -1.29 -5.14
C GLU A 64 3.91 -0.90 -4.36
N VAL A 65 3.18 -1.89 -3.86
CA VAL A 65 2.03 -1.69 -2.96
C VAL A 65 2.37 -2.26 -1.59
N VAL A 66 2.04 -1.51 -0.53
CA VAL A 66 2.15 -1.95 0.86
C VAL A 66 0.77 -1.91 1.50
N LEU A 67 0.23 -3.08 1.85
CA LEU A 67 -1.00 -3.19 2.61
C LEU A 67 -0.80 -2.63 4.02
N ILE A 68 -1.62 -1.66 4.38
CA ILE A 68 -1.80 -1.12 5.72
C ILE A 68 -3.16 -1.64 6.22
N SER A 69 -3.17 -2.83 6.80
CA SER A 69 -4.41 -3.53 7.16
C SER A 69 -5.08 -2.93 8.39
N TRP A 70 -6.40 -2.76 8.29
CA TRP A 70 -7.32 -2.40 9.37
C TRP A 70 -8.10 -3.60 9.90
N ASP A 71 -7.72 -4.82 9.52
CA ASP A 71 -8.25 -6.03 10.16
C ASP A 71 -7.90 -6.02 11.65
N GLU A 72 -8.80 -6.51 12.49
CA GLU A 72 -8.63 -6.46 13.96
C GLU A 72 -8.05 -7.75 14.54
N ASN A 73 -8.04 -8.83 13.76
CA ASN A 73 -7.46 -10.10 14.14
C ASN A 73 -6.48 -10.60 13.06
N GLU A 74 -5.50 -11.37 13.51
CA GLU A 74 -4.39 -11.81 12.69
C GLU A 74 -4.81 -12.81 11.61
N SER A 75 -5.79 -13.67 11.89
CA SER A 75 -6.30 -14.64 10.91
C SER A 75 -6.94 -13.94 9.71
N ASP A 76 -7.81 -12.95 9.94
CA ASP A 76 -8.46 -12.20 8.88
C ASP A 76 -7.44 -11.42 8.04
N PHE A 77 -6.41 -10.86 8.71
CA PHE A 77 -5.29 -10.23 8.04
C PHE A 77 -4.58 -11.21 7.09
N HIS A 78 -4.18 -12.40 7.56
CA HIS A 78 -3.46 -13.37 6.74
C HIS A 78 -4.32 -13.91 5.60
N ASP A 79 -5.60 -14.20 5.85
CA ASP A 79 -6.55 -14.67 4.83
C ASP A 79 -6.78 -13.63 3.74
N TYR A 80 -6.83 -12.35 4.11
CA TYR A 80 -7.02 -11.26 3.17
C TYR A 80 -5.74 -10.92 2.41
N TYR A 81 -4.61 -10.77 3.12
CA TYR A 81 -3.30 -10.56 2.52
C TYR A 81 -2.91 -11.72 1.61
N GLY A 82 -3.30 -12.96 1.94
CA GLY A 82 -3.09 -14.17 1.14
C GLY A 82 -3.54 -14.04 -0.33
N LYS A 83 -4.50 -13.16 -0.61
CA LYS A 83 -5.06 -12.91 -1.94
C LYS A 83 -4.35 -11.79 -2.72
N MET A 84 -3.34 -11.16 -2.14
CA MET A 84 -2.67 -9.98 -2.69
C MET A 84 -1.25 -10.33 -3.18
N PRO A 85 -0.80 -9.80 -4.33
CA PRO A 85 0.51 -10.10 -4.92
C PRO A 85 1.66 -9.21 -4.41
N TRP A 86 1.41 -8.31 -3.46
CA TRP A 86 2.34 -7.25 -3.03
C TRP A 86 2.76 -7.38 -1.56
N LEU A 87 3.35 -6.32 -0.98
CA LEU A 87 3.88 -6.30 0.38
C LEU A 87 2.81 -5.93 1.43
N ALA A 88 3.07 -6.23 2.70
CA ALA A 88 2.25 -5.77 3.81
C ALA A 88 3.08 -5.25 4.97
N LEU A 89 2.54 -4.29 5.71
CA LEU A 89 3.04 -4.00 7.05
C LEU A 89 2.68 -5.19 7.97
N PRO A 90 3.61 -5.71 8.79
CA PRO A 90 3.31 -6.79 9.73
C PRO A 90 2.11 -6.46 10.64
N PHE A 91 1.30 -7.47 10.95
CA PHE A 91 0.06 -7.28 11.72
C PHE A 91 0.30 -6.72 13.12
N ASP A 92 1.42 -7.05 13.76
CA ASP A 92 1.80 -6.60 15.10
C ASP A 92 2.12 -5.09 15.17
N GLN A 93 2.36 -4.42 14.03
CA GLN A 93 2.64 -2.99 13.91
C GLN A 93 1.36 -2.12 14.03
N ARG A 94 0.47 -2.43 14.99
CA ARG A 94 -0.84 -1.77 15.15
C ARG A 94 -0.74 -0.28 15.44
N SER A 95 0.24 0.13 16.24
CA SER A 95 0.51 1.55 16.52
C SER A 95 0.86 2.31 15.25
N THR A 96 1.76 1.74 14.44
CA THR A 96 2.17 2.28 13.14
C THR A 96 0.99 2.40 12.19
N VAL A 97 0.12 1.40 12.08
CA VAL A 97 -1.13 1.48 11.28
C VAL A 97 -1.98 2.68 11.70
N SER A 98 -2.19 2.87 13.00
CA SER A 98 -2.99 3.98 13.53
C SER A 98 -2.35 5.34 13.24
N GLU A 99 -1.03 5.45 13.41
CA GLU A 99 -0.27 6.67 13.15
C GLU A 99 -0.27 7.05 11.67
N LEU A 100 -0.12 6.07 10.77
CA LEU A 100 -0.21 6.28 9.32
C LEU A 100 -1.61 6.77 8.93
N GLY A 101 -2.66 6.16 9.46
CA GLY A 101 -4.04 6.60 9.21
C GLY A 101 -4.27 8.06 9.60
N LYS A 102 -3.77 8.48 10.77
CA LYS A 102 -3.82 9.88 11.22
C LYS A 102 -2.96 10.81 10.35
N THR A 103 -1.73 10.40 10.05
CA THR A 103 -0.76 11.19 9.28
C THR A 103 -1.26 11.53 7.88
N PHE A 104 -1.94 10.57 7.23
CA PHE A 104 -2.48 10.76 5.89
C PHE A 104 -3.96 11.15 5.86
N GLY A 105 -4.59 11.40 7.02
CA GLY A 105 -6.00 11.79 7.10
C GLY A 105 -6.96 10.74 6.52
N VAL A 106 -6.67 9.45 6.72
CA VAL A 106 -7.48 8.35 6.18
C VAL A 106 -8.72 8.17 7.05
N GLU A 107 -9.85 8.68 6.58
CA GLU A 107 -11.14 8.59 7.26
C GLU A 107 -11.97 7.37 6.80
N SER A 108 -11.66 6.80 5.64
CA SER A 108 -12.39 5.67 5.07
C SER A 108 -11.49 4.73 4.26
N ILE A 109 -11.95 3.50 4.08
CA ILE A 109 -11.29 2.46 3.28
C ILE A 109 -12.25 1.93 2.20
N PRO A 110 -11.75 1.55 1.01
CA PRO A 110 -10.34 1.48 0.62
C PRO A 110 -9.76 2.85 0.26
N THR A 111 -8.57 3.15 0.78
CA THR A 111 -7.80 4.36 0.44
C THR A 111 -6.40 3.97 -0.07
N LEU A 112 -5.92 4.65 -1.11
CA LEU A 112 -4.64 4.38 -1.74
C LEU A 112 -3.83 5.68 -1.83
N ILE A 113 -2.78 5.79 -1.02
CA ILE A 113 -1.91 6.97 -0.95
C ILE A 113 -0.62 6.70 -1.71
N THR A 114 -0.22 7.62 -2.58
CA THR A 114 0.96 7.51 -3.43
C THR A 114 2.12 8.28 -2.81
N ILE A 115 3.24 7.60 -2.57
CA ILE A 115 4.43 8.15 -1.93
C ILE A 115 5.65 7.94 -2.82
N ASN A 116 6.52 8.95 -2.91
CA ASN A 116 7.86 8.79 -3.46
C ASN A 116 8.77 8.13 -2.41
N ALA A 117 9.29 6.94 -2.68
CA ALA A 117 10.05 6.18 -1.67
C ALA A 117 11.42 6.76 -1.32
N ASP A 118 11.98 7.65 -2.14
CA ASP A 118 13.27 8.30 -1.87
C ASP A 118 13.11 9.46 -0.90
N THR A 119 12.11 10.30 -1.14
CA THR A 119 11.89 11.55 -0.40
C THR A 119 10.87 11.41 0.72
N GLY A 120 10.00 10.41 0.66
CA GLY A 120 8.81 10.32 1.51
C GLY A 120 7.75 11.38 1.17
N ALA A 121 7.84 12.06 0.03
CA ALA A 121 6.83 13.03 -0.38
C ALA A 121 5.54 12.32 -0.83
N ILE A 122 4.39 12.89 -0.46
CA ILE A 122 3.09 12.47 -0.99
C ILE A 122 3.00 12.97 -2.44
N ILE A 123 2.76 12.05 -3.37
CA ILE A 123 2.51 12.36 -4.78
C ILE A 123 1.02 12.64 -5.00
N GLY A 124 0.14 11.78 -4.48
CA GLY A 124 -1.30 11.89 -4.69
C GLY A 124 -2.10 11.02 -3.74
N THR A 125 -3.34 11.43 -3.47
CA THR A 125 -4.25 10.77 -2.50
C THR A 125 -5.47 10.15 -3.15
N GLN A 126 -5.61 10.28 -4.48
CA GLN A 126 -6.79 9.83 -5.24
C GLN A 126 -6.53 8.54 -6.03
N ALA A 127 -5.42 7.84 -5.79
CA ALA A 127 -5.00 6.69 -6.60
C ALA A 127 -6.05 5.56 -6.64
N ARG A 128 -6.86 5.40 -5.58
CA ARG A 128 -7.96 4.41 -5.57
C ARG A 128 -8.94 4.63 -6.71
N THR A 129 -9.35 5.87 -6.96
CA THR A 129 -10.27 6.21 -8.05
C THR A 129 -9.55 6.14 -9.39
N ARG A 130 -8.30 6.61 -9.45
CA ARG A 130 -7.51 6.65 -10.69
C ARG A 130 -7.19 5.27 -11.25
N VAL A 131 -6.94 4.26 -10.42
CA VAL A 131 -6.77 2.87 -10.87
C VAL A 131 -8.01 2.35 -11.62
N ILE A 132 -9.21 2.84 -11.28
CA ILE A 132 -10.47 2.45 -11.94
C ILE A 132 -10.67 3.27 -13.23
N GLU A 133 -10.40 4.57 -13.19
CA GLU A 133 -10.60 5.49 -14.33
C GLU A 133 -9.53 5.37 -15.43
N ASP A 134 -8.31 5.00 -15.05
CA ASP A 134 -7.13 4.89 -15.92
C ASP A 134 -6.45 3.52 -15.74
N PRO A 135 -7.12 2.43 -16.19
CA PRO A 135 -6.65 1.06 -15.96
C PRO A 135 -5.32 0.72 -16.66
N ASP A 136 -4.95 1.48 -17.68
CA ASP A 136 -3.65 1.37 -18.37
C ASP A 136 -2.56 2.26 -17.73
N GLY A 137 -2.95 3.11 -16.77
CA GLY A 137 -2.07 4.03 -16.06
C GLY A 137 -1.38 5.02 -16.99
N ALA A 138 -2.08 5.53 -18.01
CA ALA A 138 -1.54 6.49 -18.96
C ALA A 138 -1.08 7.79 -18.27
N ASN A 139 -1.74 8.16 -17.16
CA ASN A 139 -1.46 9.37 -16.38
C ASN A 139 -0.81 9.06 -15.02
N PHE A 140 -0.33 7.83 -14.82
CA PHE A 140 0.41 7.44 -13.63
C PHE A 140 1.63 8.37 -13.41
N PRO A 141 1.96 8.82 -12.18
CA PRO A 141 1.46 8.34 -10.88
C PRO A 141 0.26 9.12 -10.31
N TRP A 142 -0.43 9.90 -11.13
CA TRP A 142 -1.59 10.72 -10.75
C TRP A 142 -1.31 11.68 -9.56
N PRO A 143 -0.44 12.68 -9.76
CA PRO A 143 -0.26 13.73 -8.76
C PRO A 143 -1.58 14.47 -8.51
N ASN A 144 -1.76 14.97 -7.28
CA ASN A 144 -2.88 15.85 -6.94
C ASN A 144 -2.82 17.19 -7.68
#